data_AF-A0A9D2MT53-F1
#
_entry.id   AF-A0A9D2MT53-F1
#
_cell.length_a   1.000
_cell.length_b   1.000
_cell.length_c   1.000
_cell.angle_alpha   90.00
_cell.angle_beta   90.00
_cell.angle_gamma   90.00
#
_symmetry.space_group_name_H-M   'P 1'
#
loop_
_entity.id
_entity.type
_entity.pdbx_description
1 polymer ?
#
loop_
_entity_poly.entity_id
_entity_poly.type
_entity_poly.pdbx_seq_one_letter_code
_entity_poly.pdbx_strand_id
1 'polypeptide(L)'
;MILQEEFKKSGYKDILVGNIASEYGINLEDLFDLEQKPKELLCIFISEQRDDLFFLLDGDLMEINTLCDRWDDRIRVFMIINGKAEMIHKLKYNVVQLIVYSKEILDKSREGNLLISRKILIKGDMTDKNQIVIDDEEVIELPFHMIPTDAFAPDTEQMKRLSQLLPEDEGLLALMEKKRKRVNRKEREGVLDKSFEVQDYEQIKEWLKR
;
A
#
# COMPACT_ATOMS: atom_id res chain seq x y z
N MET A 1 -7.95 21.00 -8.95
CA MET A 1 -7.78 20.27 -7.65
C MET A 1 -6.36 20.46 -7.10
N ILE A 2 -6.11 20.54 -5.77
CA ILE A 2 -4.74 20.62 -5.21
C ILE A 2 -4.23 19.23 -4.82
N LEU A 3 -3.17 18.75 -5.49
CA LEU A 3 -2.69 17.37 -5.37
C LEU A 3 -2.27 17.00 -3.93
N GLN A 4 -1.48 17.84 -3.27
CA GLN A 4 -0.98 17.56 -1.93
C GLN A 4 -2.09 17.52 -0.87
N GLU A 5 -3.17 18.30 -1.07
CA GLU A 5 -4.32 18.26 -0.17
C GLU A 5 -5.11 16.97 -0.33
N GLU A 6 -5.25 16.45 -1.54
CA GLU A 6 -5.95 15.19 -1.79
C GLU A 6 -5.22 13.99 -1.17
N PHE A 7 -3.89 13.93 -1.25
CA PHE A 7 -3.13 12.93 -0.52
C PHE A 7 -3.42 12.97 0.98
N LYS A 8 -3.44 14.18 1.58
CA LYS A 8 -3.72 14.35 3.01
C LYS A 8 -5.15 13.93 3.38
N LYS A 9 -6.16 14.32 2.59
CA LYS A 9 -7.56 13.93 2.80
C LYS A 9 -7.75 12.42 2.73
N SER A 10 -6.95 11.75 1.90
CA SER A 10 -7.00 10.29 1.71
C SER A 10 -6.12 9.50 2.68
N GLY A 11 -5.60 10.11 3.74
CA GLY A 11 -4.84 9.40 4.77
C GLY A 11 -3.39 9.09 4.38
N TYR A 12 -2.81 9.85 3.44
CA TYR A 12 -1.38 9.80 3.17
C TYR A 12 -0.63 10.89 3.93
N LYS A 13 0.61 10.57 4.35
CA LYS A 13 1.49 11.50 5.07
C LYS A 13 2.77 11.75 4.28
N ASP A 14 3.19 13.01 4.20
CA ASP A 14 4.47 13.38 3.60
C ASP A 14 5.61 13.04 4.57
N ILE A 15 6.40 12.03 4.25
CA ILE A 15 7.49 11.56 5.12
C ILE A 15 8.70 12.50 5.11
N LEU A 16 8.74 13.48 4.20
CA LEU A 16 9.79 14.51 4.19
C LEU A 16 9.58 15.57 5.28
N VAL A 17 8.42 15.59 5.94
CA VAL A 17 8.07 16.58 6.96
C VAL A 17 8.43 16.05 8.35
N GLY A 18 9.27 16.79 9.08
CA GLY A 18 9.60 16.51 10.48
C GLY A 18 10.24 15.13 10.68
N ASN A 19 9.75 14.39 11.68
CA ASN A 19 10.24 13.06 12.06
C ASN A 19 9.36 11.91 11.52
N ILE A 20 8.44 12.20 10.59
CA ILE A 20 7.44 11.22 10.11
C ILE A 20 8.14 9.99 9.50
N ALA A 21 9.19 10.17 8.69
CA ALA A 21 9.92 9.02 8.13
C ALA A 21 10.38 8.01 9.22
N SER A 22 10.89 8.51 10.34
CA SER A 22 11.34 7.67 11.46
C SER A 22 10.19 6.96 12.17
N GLU A 23 9.00 7.58 12.28
CA GLU A 23 7.79 6.94 12.84
C GLU A 23 7.32 5.74 11.99
N TYR A 24 7.62 5.78 10.70
CA TYR A 24 7.35 4.72 9.73
C TYR A 24 8.56 3.79 9.55
N GLY A 25 9.64 3.96 10.32
CA GLY A 25 10.83 3.13 10.27
C GLY A 25 11.63 3.27 8.96
N ILE A 26 11.48 4.39 8.27
CA ILE A 26 12.18 4.70 7.01
C ILE A 26 13.36 5.62 7.31
N ASN A 27 14.55 5.23 6.87
CA ASN A 27 15.71 6.11 6.85
C ASN A 27 15.79 6.84 5.49
N LEU A 28 15.63 8.16 5.49
CA LEU A 28 15.69 8.96 4.27
C LEU A 28 17.11 9.03 3.67
N GLU A 29 18.15 8.83 4.47
CA GLU A 29 19.55 8.77 3.99
C GLU A 29 19.77 7.61 3.00
N ASP A 30 18.94 6.56 3.10
CA ASP A 30 19.00 5.42 2.18
C ASP A 30 18.45 5.77 0.78
N LEU A 31 17.75 6.91 0.62
CA LEU A 31 17.20 7.41 -0.64
C LEU A 31 18.02 8.54 -1.25
N PHE A 32 18.54 9.45 -0.40
CA PHE A 32 19.35 10.58 -0.81
C PHE A 32 20.12 11.17 0.39
N ASP A 33 21.24 11.84 0.11
CA ASP A 33 21.96 12.62 1.12
C ASP A 33 21.07 13.76 1.65
N LEU A 34 20.84 13.80 2.96
CA LEU A 34 19.95 14.80 3.58
C LEU A 34 20.39 16.25 3.33
N GLU A 35 21.69 16.49 3.22
CA GLU A 35 22.25 17.81 2.87
C GLU A 35 22.06 18.16 1.38
N GLN A 36 21.79 17.17 0.54
CA GLN A 36 21.65 17.32 -0.91
C GLN A 36 20.35 16.66 -1.41
N LYS A 37 19.21 17.09 -0.84
CA LYS A 37 17.89 16.68 -1.34
C LYS A 37 17.80 16.96 -2.86
N PRO A 38 17.47 15.94 -3.68
CA PRO A 38 17.31 16.12 -5.12
C PRO A 38 16.23 17.17 -5.42
N LYS A 39 16.52 18.11 -6.33
CA LYS A 39 15.61 19.23 -6.63
C LYS A 39 14.32 18.78 -7.30
N GLU A 40 14.40 17.66 -8.00
CA GLU A 40 13.28 17.00 -8.65
C GLU A 40 12.34 16.28 -7.67
N LEU A 41 12.77 16.01 -6.43
CA LEU A 41 11.91 15.41 -5.42
C LEU A 41 11.08 16.48 -4.72
N LEU A 42 9.77 16.46 -4.92
CA LEU A 42 8.86 17.38 -4.25
C LEU A 42 8.47 16.83 -2.88
N CYS A 43 7.75 15.70 -2.87
CA CYS A 43 7.21 15.04 -1.68
C CYS A 43 7.38 13.52 -1.77
N ILE A 44 7.36 12.86 -0.61
CA ILE A 44 7.19 11.40 -0.56
C ILE A 44 6.00 11.09 0.33
N PHE A 45 4.95 10.51 -0.22
CA PHE A 45 3.74 10.17 0.52
C PHE A 45 3.70 8.69 0.87
N ILE A 46 3.43 8.36 2.13
CA ILE A 46 3.16 7.00 2.57
C ILE A 46 1.72 6.87 3.06
N SER A 47 1.06 5.76 2.76
CA SER A 47 -0.27 5.48 3.29
C SER A 47 -0.21 5.24 4.80
N GLU A 48 -1.31 5.54 5.51
CA GLU A 48 -1.46 5.16 6.92
C GLU A 48 -1.27 3.65 7.17
N GLN A 49 -1.69 2.82 6.21
CA GLN A 49 -1.59 1.35 6.28
C GLN A 49 -0.18 0.82 5.97
N ARG A 50 0.75 1.70 5.54
CA ARG A 50 2.15 1.39 5.22
C ARG A 50 2.31 0.36 4.11
N ASP A 51 1.39 0.40 3.16
CA ASP A 51 1.31 -0.50 2.02
C ASP A 51 1.56 0.18 0.69
N ASP A 52 1.47 1.52 0.61
CA ASP A 52 1.70 2.29 -0.61
C ASP A 52 2.69 3.44 -0.38
N LEU A 53 3.56 3.67 -1.37
CA LEU A 53 4.56 4.74 -1.35
C LEU A 53 4.56 5.51 -2.67
N PHE A 54 4.37 6.83 -2.60
CA PHE A 54 4.37 7.73 -3.75
C PHE A 54 5.57 8.67 -3.71
N PHE A 55 6.30 8.75 -4.81
CA PHE A 55 7.32 9.75 -5.06
C PHE A 55 6.72 10.81 -5.98
N LEU A 56 6.54 12.02 -5.47
CA LEU A 56 6.08 13.15 -6.26
C LEU A 56 7.29 13.87 -6.85
N LEU A 57 7.40 13.86 -8.17
CA LEU A 57 8.57 14.34 -8.91
C LEU A 57 8.22 15.51 -9.84
N ASP A 58 9.13 16.48 -9.89
CA ASP A 58 9.12 17.58 -10.85
C ASP A 58 9.70 17.11 -12.18
N GLY A 59 8.82 16.91 -13.15
CA GLY A 59 9.15 16.48 -14.49
C GLY A 59 9.86 17.55 -15.33
N ASP A 60 9.70 18.83 -15.02
CA ASP A 60 10.20 19.92 -15.88
C ASP A 60 11.72 20.14 -15.75
N LEU A 61 12.35 19.54 -14.74
CA LEU A 61 13.79 19.74 -14.46
C LEU A 61 14.71 18.87 -15.31
N MET A 62 14.22 17.77 -15.87
CA MET A 62 15.03 16.89 -16.72
C MET A 62 14.18 16.04 -17.66
N GLU A 63 14.83 15.41 -18.62
CA GLU A 63 14.17 14.53 -19.57
C GLU A 63 13.55 13.29 -18.87
N ILE A 64 12.35 12.90 -19.32
CA ILE A 64 11.47 11.93 -18.63
C ILE A 64 12.17 10.58 -18.42
N ASN A 65 12.80 10.04 -19.47
CA ASN A 65 13.47 8.75 -19.40
C ASN A 65 14.60 8.78 -18.36
N THR A 66 15.40 9.85 -18.39
CA THR A 66 16.50 10.08 -17.45
C THR A 66 16.00 10.21 -16.02
N LEU A 67 14.90 10.95 -15.79
CA LEU A 67 14.27 11.07 -14.47
C LEU A 67 13.82 9.71 -13.96
N CYS A 68 13.07 8.98 -14.79
CA CYS A 68 12.51 7.68 -14.45
C CYS A 68 13.61 6.68 -14.09
N ASP A 69 14.65 6.57 -14.93
CA ASP A 69 15.75 5.62 -14.74
C ASP A 69 16.54 5.95 -13.47
N ARG A 70 16.82 7.24 -13.23
CA ARG A 70 17.53 7.70 -12.02
C ARG A 70 16.75 7.40 -10.74
N TRP A 71 15.44 7.62 -10.74
CA TRP A 71 14.60 7.35 -9.57
C TRP A 71 14.32 5.87 -9.37
N ASP A 72 14.20 5.11 -10.46
CA ASP A 72 14.14 3.66 -10.40
C ASP A 72 15.38 3.06 -9.75
N ASP A 73 16.57 3.53 -10.11
CA ASP A 73 17.82 3.07 -9.48
C ASP A 73 17.87 3.43 -7.98
N ARG A 74 17.47 4.65 -7.60
CA ARG A 74 17.38 5.07 -6.19
C ARG A 74 16.41 4.22 -5.39
N ILE A 75 15.19 4.02 -5.90
CA ILE A 75 14.17 3.19 -5.27
C ILE A 75 14.66 1.75 -5.17
N ARG A 76 15.30 1.22 -6.21
CA ARG A 76 15.88 -0.12 -6.19
C ARG A 76 16.92 -0.27 -5.08
N VAL A 77 17.86 0.65 -4.98
CA VAL A 77 18.90 0.63 -3.93
C VAL A 77 18.26 0.71 -2.54
N PHE A 78 17.33 1.64 -2.34
CA PHE A 78 16.56 1.75 -1.11
C PHE A 78 15.88 0.44 -0.72
N MET A 79 15.20 -0.21 -1.68
CA MET A 79 14.52 -1.49 -1.46
C MET A 79 15.48 -2.64 -1.18
N ILE A 80 16.70 -2.63 -1.74
CA ILE A 80 17.71 -3.66 -1.47
C ILE A 80 18.27 -3.51 -0.06
N ILE A 81 18.63 -2.29 0.35
CA ILE A 81 19.17 -1.98 1.68
C ILE A 81 18.13 -2.35 2.75
N ASN A 82 16.88 -1.97 2.51
CA ASN A 82 15.80 -2.12 3.47
C ASN A 82 14.96 -3.38 3.32
N GLY A 83 15.24 -4.24 2.33
CA GLY A 83 14.36 -5.35 1.95
C GLY A 83 14.18 -6.45 3.01
N LYS A 84 14.96 -6.43 4.09
CA LYS A 84 14.81 -7.34 5.24
C LYS A 84 13.85 -6.79 6.31
N ALA A 85 13.56 -5.50 6.30
CA ALA A 85 12.61 -4.89 7.22
C ALA A 85 11.19 -5.26 6.78
N GLU A 86 10.44 -5.94 7.66
CA GLU A 86 9.07 -6.38 7.39
C GLU A 86 8.15 -5.23 6.96
N MET A 87 8.42 -4.03 7.50
CA MET A 87 7.74 -2.78 7.17
C MET A 87 7.93 -2.35 5.71
N ILE A 88 9.14 -2.48 5.16
CA ILE A 88 9.48 -2.03 3.81
C ILE A 88 9.20 -3.14 2.79
N HIS A 89 9.19 -4.40 3.23
CA HIS A 89 8.81 -5.54 2.41
C HIS A 89 7.40 -5.40 1.81
N LYS A 90 6.44 -4.80 2.54
CA LYS A 90 5.08 -4.55 2.03
C LYS A 90 5.07 -3.52 0.90
N LEU A 91 5.91 -2.49 1.00
CA LEU A 91 5.99 -1.39 0.03
C LEU A 91 6.63 -1.81 -1.31
N LYS A 92 7.40 -2.90 -1.35
CA LYS A 92 8.20 -3.32 -2.51
C LYS A 92 7.40 -3.40 -3.82
N TYR A 93 6.11 -3.71 -3.74
CA TYR A 93 5.25 -3.92 -4.92
C TYR A 93 4.33 -2.74 -5.23
N ASN A 94 4.31 -1.74 -4.36
CA ASN A 94 3.34 -0.64 -4.35
C ASN A 94 4.06 0.72 -4.29
N VAL A 95 5.14 0.85 -5.06
CA VAL A 95 5.81 2.14 -5.27
C VAL A 95 5.32 2.79 -6.54
N VAL A 96 4.91 4.05 -6.44
CA VAL A 96 4.44 4.86 -7.55
C VAL A 96 5.33 6.11 -7.68
N GLN A 97 5.83 6.37 -8.88
CA GLN A 97 6.41 7.65 -9.27
C GLN A 97 5.31 8.48 -9.94
N LEU A 98 4.85 9.52 -9.26
CA LEU A 98 3.92 10.50 -9.79
C LEU A 98 4.72 11.69 -10.31
N ILE A 99 4.77 11.86 -11.63
CA ILE A 99 5.60 12.86 -12.28
C ILE A 99 4.71 13.95 -12.84
N VAL A 100 4.92 15.18 -12.37
CA VAL A 100 4.12 16.35 -12.77
C VAL A 100 4.90 17.21 -13.75
N TYR A 101 4.23 17.64 -14.83
CA TYR A 101 4.77 18.54 -15.84
C TYR A 101 3.88 19.78 -16.01
N SER A 102 4.47 20.95 -16.19
CA SER A 102 3.73 22.15 -16.58
C SER A 102 3.48 22.25 -18.09
N LYS A 103 4.30 21.56 -18.90
CA LYS A 103 4.22 21.55 -20.37
C LYS A 103 3.45 20.33 -20.89
N GLU A 104 2.95 20.42 -22.13
CA GLU A 104 2.33 19.28 -22.79
C GLU A 104 3.29 18.09 -22.87
N ILE A 105 2.81 16.92 -22.43
CA ILE A 105 3.55 15.67 -22.41
C ILE A 105 3.48 15.07 -23.81
N LEU A 106 4.64 14.86 -24.45
CA LEU A 106 4.74 14.27 -25.79
C LEU A 106 4.87 12.74 -25.77
N ASP A 107 5.26 12.13 -24.64
CA ASP A 107 5.49 10.69 -24.53
C ASP A 107 5.15 10.13 -23.12
N LYS A 108 4.12 9.27 -23.05
CA LYS A 108 3.71 8.53 -21.84
C LYS A 108 4.14 7.05 -21.87
N SER A 109 5.02 6.64 -22.79
CA SER A 109 5.47 5.25 -22.95
C SER A 109 6.00 4.61 -21.67
N ARG A 110 6.56 5.42 -20.77
CA ARG A 110 7.11 5.00 -19.48
C ARG A 110 6.06 4.52 -18.46
N GLU A 111 4.78 4.87 -18.61
CA GLU A 111 3.71 4.34 -17.75
C GLU A 111 3.57 2.82 -17.86
N GLY A 112 3.91 2.26 -19.03
CA GLY A 112 3.88 0.81 -19.26
C GLY A 112 5.02 0.03 -18.58
N ASN A 113 6.04 0.70 -18.04
CA ASN A 113 7.14 0.03 -17.35
C ASN A 113 6.82 -0.15 -15.87
N LEU A 114 6.61 -1.40 -15.46
CA LEU A 114 6.23 -1.79 -14.09
C LEU A 114 7.35 -2.53 -13.34
N LEU A 115 8.59 -2.52 -13.85
CA LEU A 115 9.68 -3.37 -13.34
C LEU A 115 10.13 -3.02 -11.92
N ILE A 116 10.08 -1.73 -11.55
CA ILE A 116 10.61 -1.22 -10.28
C ILE A 116 9.57 -0.37 -9.55
N SER A 117 8.91 0.52 -10.28
CA SER A 117 7.85 1.38 -9.79
C SER A 117 6.80 1.56 -10.88
N ARG A 118 5.56 1.82 -10.49
CA ARG A 118 4.53 2.31 -11.42
C ARG A 118 4.78 3.77 -11.70
N LYS A 119 4.57 4.22 -12.94
CA LYS A 119 4.79 5.62 -13.32
C LYS A 119 3.48 6.21 -13.79
N ILE A 120 3.17 7.40 -13.30
CA ILE A 120 1.97 8.15 -13.67
C ILE A 120 2.44 9.55 -14.06
N LEU A 121 2.19 9.95 -15.30
CA LEU A 121 2.57 11.26 -15.82
C LEU A 121 1.34 12.14 -15.92
N ILE A 122 1.36 13.24 -15.17
CA ILE A 122 0.27 14.19 -15.07
C ILE A 122 0.71 15.61 -15.43
N LYS A 123 -0.19 16.35 -16.05
CA LYS A 123 -0.08 17.78 -16.29
C LYS A 123 -0.63 18.53 -15.07
N GLY A 124 0.14 19.48 -14.57
CA GLY A 124 -0.28 20.32 -13.45
C GLY A 124 0.43 21.66 -13.47
N ASP A 125 -0.22 22.66 -12.87
CA ASP A 125 0.40 23.96 -12.63
C ASP A 125 1.42 23.83 -11.49
N MET A 126 2.68 24.09 -11.85
CA MET A 126 3.86 24.00 -10.97
C MET A 126 4.36 25.37 -10.53
N THR A 127 3.56 26.44 -10.70
CA THR A 127 3.92 27.80 -10.27
C THR A 127 4.23 27.86 -8.78
N ASP A 128 3.45 27.14 -7.95
CA ASP A 128 3.80 26.83 -6.56
C ASP A 128 3.98 25.32 -6.38
N LYS A 129 5.23 24.91 -6.14
CA LYS A 129 5.60 23.50 -5.93
C LYS A 129 4.97 22.88 -4.67
N ASN A 130 4.50 23.69 -3.73
CA ASN A 130 3.81 23.23 -2.52
C ASN A 130 2.31 23.08 -2.72
N GLN A 131 1.74 23.65 -3.79
CA GLN A 131 0.32 23.63 -4.11
C GLN A 131 0.14 23.38 -5.61
N ILE A 132 0.34 22.13 -6.01
CA ILE A 132 0.25 21.74 -7.42
C ILE A 132 -1.22 21.64 -7.78
N VAL A 133 -1.66 22.47 -8.72
CA VAL A 133 -3.03 22.46 -9.22
C VAL A 133 -3.12 21.55 -10.43
N ILE A 134 -3.92 20.50 -10.33
CA ILE A 134 -4.21 19.60 -11.45
C ILE A 134 -5.44 20.13 -12.19
N ASP A 135 -5.36 20.09 -13.51
CA ASP A 135 -6.41 20.49 -14.44
C ASP A 135 -7.59 19.51 -14.38
N ASP A 136 -8.82 20.00 -14.45
CA ASP A 136 -10.03 19.19 -14.22
C ASP A 136 -10.27 18.15 -15.33
N GLU A 137 -9.63 18.31 -16.50
CA GLU A 137 -9.67 17.36 -17.62
C GLU A 137 -8.70 16.18 -17.46
N GLU A 138 -7.67 16.32 -16.62
CA GLU A 138 -6.82 15.19 -16.23
C GLU A 138 -7.54 14.40 -15.14
N VAL A 139 -8.53 13.62 -15.54
CA VAL A 139 -9.10 12.56 -14.70
C VAL A 139 -7.99 11.55 -14.47
N ILE A 140 -7.21 11.77 -13.42
CA ILE A 140 -6.25 10.80 -12.95
C ILE A 140 -7.08 9.61 -12.49
N GLU A 141 -7.16 8.57 -13.33
CA GLU A 141 -7.43 7.23 -12.85
C GLU A 141 -6.20 6.80 -12.03
N LEU A 142 -6.01 7.43 -10.86
CA LEU A 142 -5.25 6.80 -9.79
C LEU A 142 -5.89 5.40 -9.68
N PRO A 143 -5.10 4.31 -9.67
CA PRO A 143 -5.63 2.94 -9.74
C PRO A 143 -6.50 2.54 -8.53
N PHE A 144 -6.85 3.51 -7.70
CA PHE A 144 -7.79 3.49 -6.61
C PHE A 144 -8.58 4.79 -6.77
N HIS A 145 -9.89 4.68 -7.03
CA HIS A 145 -10.78 5.72 -6.53
C HIS A 145 -10.46 5.86 -5.05
N MET A 146 -9.95 7.03 -4.63
CA MET A 146 -9.67 7.32 -3.23
C MET A 146 -11.00 7.48 -2.52
N ILE A 147 -11.64 6.35 -2.27
CA ILE A 147 -12.86 6.28 -1.49
C ILE A 147 -12.45 6.73 -0.08
N PRO A 148 -13.09 7.78 0.47
CA PRO A 148 -12.82 8.22 1.83
C PRO A 148 -12.89 7.01 2.77
N THR A 149 -11.99 6.92 3.74
CA THR A 149 -12.01 5.86 4.77
C THR A 149 -13.39 5.69 5.40
N ASP A 150 -14.12 6.80 5.51
CA ASP A 150 -15.50 6.90 6.01
C ASP A 150 -16.52 6.10 5.17
N ALA A 151 -16.28 5.93 3.87
CA ALA A 151 -17.18 5.18 2.98
C ALA A 151 -17.07 3.66 3.14
N PHE A 152 -16.04 3.17 3.86
CA PHE A 152 -15.89 1.78 4.25
C PHE A 152 -16.10 1.55 5.74
N ALA A 153 -16.65 2.53 6.47
CA ALA A 153 -17.01 2.32 7.87
C ALA A 153 -17.88 1.05 7.97
N PRO A 154 -17.42 0.01 8.70
CA PRO A 154 -18.14 -1.25 8.74
C PRO A 154 -19.53 -0.99 9.30
N ASP A 155 -20.54 -1.46 8.58
CA ASP A 155 -21.93 -1.34 9.00
C ASP A 155 -22.07 -1.97 10.38
N THR A 156 -22.26 -1.12 11.39
CA THR A 156 -22.35 -1.53 12.80
C THR A 156 -23.44 -2.58 13.03
N GLU A 157 -24.50 -2.57 12.22
CA GLU A 157 -25.57 -3.55 12.29
C GLU A 157 -25.12 -4.90 11.72
N GLN A 158 -24.40 -4.90 10.59
CA GLN A 158 -23.80 -6.12 10.02
C GLN A 158 -22.75 -6.72 10.94
N MET A 159 -21.89 -5.89 11.54
CA MET A 159 -20.91 -6.31 12.54
C MET A 159 -21.59 -6.99 13.73
N LYS A 160 -22.69 -6.41 14.22
CA LYS A 160 -23.47 -7.00 15.32
C LYS A 160 -24.10 -8.34 14.92
N ARG A 161 -24.68 -8.44 13.72
CA ARG A 161 -25.22 -9.70 13.19
C ARG A 161 -24.13 -10.77 13.02
N LEU A 162 -22.97 -10.40 12.50
CA LEU A 162 -21.82 -11.30 12.37
C LEU A 162 -21.32 -11.79 13.73
N SER A 163 -21.26 -10.91 14.74
CA SER A 163 -20.86 -11.30 16.09
C SER A 163 -21.82 -12.31 16.73
N GLN A 164 -23.12 -12.25 16.39
CA GLN A 164 -24.13 -13.21 16.86
C GLN A 164 -24.01 -14.58 16.19
N LEU A 165 -23.36 -14.65 15.02
CA LEU A 165 -23.12 -15.92 14.33
C LEU A 165 -21.91 -16.66 14.89
N LEU A 166 -21.05 -16.02 15.68
CA LEU A 166 -19.90 -16.67 16.31
C LEU A 166 -20.34 -17.55 17.50
N PRO A 167 -19.60 -18.62 17.83
CA PRO A 167 -19.87 -19.39 19.03
C PRO A 167 -19.66 -18.53 20.28
N GLU A 168 -20.58 -18.60 21.24
CA GLU A 168 -20.38 -18.03 22.59
C GLU A 168 -19.44 -18.88 23.46
N ASP A 169 -19.25 -20.16 23.09
CA ASP A 169 -18.40 -21.10 23.81
C ASP A 169 -16.91 -20.80 23.55
N GLU A 170 -16.19 -20.41 24.61
CA GLU A 170 -14.76 -20.10 24.57
C GLU A 170 -13.90 -21.27 24.07
N GLY A 171 -14.32 -22.52 24.36
CA GLY A 171 -13.63 -23.71 23.89
C GLY A 171 -13.72 -23.90 22.37
N LEU A 172 -14.92 -23.65 21.81
CA LEU A 172 -15.17 -23.73 20.38
C LEU A 172 -14.50 -22.58 19.61
N LEU A 173 -14.45 -21.38 20.20
CA LEU A 173 -13.68 -20.25 19.68
C LEU A 173 -12.17 -20.57 19.60
N ALA A 174 -11.59 -21.06 20.70
CA ALA A 174 -10.19 -21.47 20.74
C ALA A 174 -9.88 -22.59 19.71
N LEU A 175 -10.85 -23.47 19.48
CA LEU A 175 -10.78 -24.54 18.50
C LEU A 175 -10.74 -24.02 17.05
N MET A 176 -11.50 -22.95 16.74
CA MET A 176 -11.55 -22.28 15.44
C MET A 176 -10.33 -21.40 15.16
N GLU A 177 -9.78 -20.73 16.18
CA GLU A 177 -8.59 -19.88 16.06
C GLU A 177 -7.28 -20.68 15.90
N LYS A 178 -7.29 -21.94 16.33
CA LYS A 178 -6.10 -22.81 16.29
C LYS A 178 -5.64 -23.03 14.85
N LYS A 179 -4.45 -22.51 14.50
CA LYS A 179 -3.79 -22.80 13.22
C LYS A 179 -3.44 -24.28 13.11
N ARG A 180 -4.15 -25.02 12.25
CA ARG A 180 -3.91 -26.45 12.00
C ARG A 180 -3.11 -26.66 10.72
N LYS A 181 -2.14 -27.58 10.76
CA LYS A 181 -1.45 -28.04 9.55
C LYS A 181 -2.38 -28.98 8.78
N ARG A 182 -2.53 -28.74 7.47
CA ARG A 182 -3.33 -29.58 6.59
C ARG A 182 -2.69 -30.97 6.51
N VAL A 183 -3.40 -31.98 7.00
CA VAL A 183 -2.92 -33.37 6.96
C VAL A 183 -3.26 -33.97 5.61
N ASN A 184 -2.29 -34.61 4.96
CA ASN A 184 -2.55 -35.40 3.75
C ASN A 184 -3.36 -36.64 4.17
N ARG A 185 -4.57 -36.80 3.61
CA ARG A 185 -5.42 -37.98 3.84
C ARG A 185 -4.65 -39.24 3.45
N LYS A 186 -4.11 -39.94 4.44
CA LYS A 186 -3.55 -41.28 4.30
C LYS A 186 -4.29 -42.19 5.26
N GLU A 187 -4.60 -43.39 4.79
CA GLU A 187 -5.19 -44.42 5.62
C GLU A 187 -4.06 -45.21 6.27
N ARG A 188 -4.07 -45.28 7.60
CA ARG A 188 -3.17 -46.13 8.38
C ARG A 188 -4.03 -47.01 9.28
N GLU A 189 -3.84 -48.32 9.19
CA GLU A 189 -4.49 -49.30 10.07
C GLU A 189 -6.04 -49.20 10.11
N GLY A 190 -6.66 -48.84 8.97
CA GLY A 190 -8.12 -48.72 8.86
C GLY A 190 -8.72 -47.44 9.45
N VAL A 191 -7.88 -46.50 9.89
CA VAL A 191 -8.29 -45.17 10.37
C VAL A 191 -7.77 -44.10 9.40
N LEU A 192 -8.67 -43.25 8.92
CA LEU A 192 -8.33 -42.10 8.09
C LEU A 192 -7.73 -40.99 8.97
N ASP A 193 -6.50 -40.56 8.65
CA ASP A 193 -5.93 -39.37 9.25
C ASP A 193 -6.75 -38.13 8.86
N LYS A 194 -7.45 -37.54 9.84
CA LYS A 194 -8.28 -36.33 9.71
C LYS A 194 -7.61 -35.15 10.40
N SER A 195 -7.93 -33.94 9.94
CA SER A 195 -7.43 -32.69 10.55
C SER A 195 -8.21 -32.26 11.81
N PHE A 196 -9.35 -32.90 12.06
CA PHE A 196 -10.16 -32.74 13.26
C PHE A 196 -10.32 -34.10 13.92
N GLU A 197 -10.20 -34.10 15.24
CA GLU A 197 -10.60 -35.25 16.04
C GLU A 197 -12.12 -35.41 15.97
N VAL A 198 -12.62 -36.61 16.28
CA VAL A 198 -14.07 -36.89 16.19
C VAL A 198 -14.86 -36.01 17.17
N GLN A 199 -14.28 -35.73 18.34
CA GLN A 199 -14.87 -34.85 19.35
C GLN A 199 -14.97 -33.40 18.87
N ASP A 200 -13.88 -32.85 18.31
CA ASP A 200 -13.86 -31.52 17.67
C ASP A 200 -14.95 -31.39 16.60
N TYR A 201 -15.10 -32.42 15.76
CA TYR A 201 -16.07 -32.43 14.67
C TYR A 201 -17.52 -32.42 15.18
N GLU A 202 -17.83 -33.21 16.21
CA GLU A 202 -19.19 -33.21 16.79
C GLU A 202 -19.49 -31.87 17.48
N GLN A 203 -18.53 -31.23 18.15
CA GLN A 203 -18.71 -29.89 18.72
C GLN A 203 -19.06 -28.85 17.65
N ILE A 204 -18.30 -28.79 16.55
CA ILE A 204 -18.59 -27.87 15.44
C ILE A 204 -19.98 -28.16 14.84
N LYS A 205 -20.32 -29.44 14.68
CA LYS A 205 -21.59 -29.87 14.09
C LYS A 205 -22.79 -29.57 14.99
N GLU A 206 -22.65 -29.63 16.31
CA GLU A 206 -23.69 -29.18 17.25
C GLU A 206 -23.90 -27.68 17.17
N TRP A 207 -22.83 -26.89 17.10
CA TRP A 207 -22.92 -25.44 16.94
C TRP A 207 -23.64 -25.05 15.63
N LEU A 208 -23.30 -25.68 14.50
CA LEU A 208 -23.94 -25.41 13.20
C LEU A 208 -25.43 -25.82 13.12
N LYS A 209 -25.93 -26.57 14.10
CA LYS A 209 -27.34 -26.99 14.18
C LYS A 209 -28.19 -26.07 15.07
N ARG A 210 -27.58 -25.13 15.79
CA ARG A 210 -28.29 -24.06 16.50
C ARG A 210 -28.77 -22.99 15.51
#